data_AF-A0A3B8XMB6-F1
#
_entry.id   AF-A0A3B8XMB6-F1
#
_cell.length_a   1.000
_cell.length_b   1.000
_cell.length_c   1.000
_cell.angle_alpha   90.00
_cell.angle_beta   90.00
_cell.angle_gamma   90.00
#
_symmetry.space_group_name_H-M   'P 1'
#
loop_
_entity.id
_entity.type
_entity.pdbx_description
1 polymer ?
#
loop_
_entity_poly.entity_id
_entity_poly.type
_entity_poly.pdbx_seq_one_letter_code
_entity_poly.pdbx_strand_id
1 'polypeptide(L)' 'LGPKGIHVAHPIIDGAIDTAFIRDNFPSRYALKDEDGILNPEHIAEAYWQLHAQPRDAWTHELDLRPWMENF' A
#
# COMPACT_ATOMS: atom_id res chain seq x y z
N LEU A 1 16.78 7.38 -13.46
CA LEU A 1 16.24 8.76 -13.59
C LEU A 1 16.59 9.66 -12.39
N GLY A 2 16.96 9.10 -11.23
CA GLY A 2 17.35 9.85 -10.03
C GLY A 2 18.30 11.04 -10.24
N PRO A 3 19.47 10.87 -10.88
CA PRO A 3 20.39 11.98 -11.17
C PRO A 3 19.84 13.10 -12.07
N LYS A 4 18.69 12.86 -12.74
CA LYS A 4 17.96 13.87 -13.52
C LYS A 4 16.86 14.56 -12.69
N GLY A 5 16.81 14.34 -11.38
CA GLY A 5 15.82 14.92 -10.48
C GLY A 5 14.45 14.26 -10.53
N ILE A 6 14.34 13.02 -11.02
CA ILE A 6 13.07 12.29 -11.12
C ILE A 6 13.11 11.08 -10.18
N HIS A 7 12.21 11.09 -9.19
CA HIS A 7 11.95 10.00 -8.26
C HIS A 7 11.02 8.97 -8.91
N VAL A 8 11.54 7.76 -9.16
CA VAL A 8 10.74 6.64 -9.66
C VAL A 8 10.58 5.63 -8.54
N ALA A 9 9.33 5.36 -8.15
CA ALA A 9 8.98 4.38 -7.14
C ALA A 9 8.04 3.30 -7.72
N HIS A 10 8.13 2.10 -7.17
CA HIS A 10 7.28 0.95 -7.45
C HIS A 10 6.61 0.49 -6.14
N PRO A 11 5.42 1.02 -5.81
CA PRO A 11 4.63 0.54 -4.69
C PRO A 11 3.91 -0.75 -5.07
N ILE A 12 4.17 -1.82 -4.32
CA ILE A 12 3.49 -3.11 -4.40
C ILE A 12 2.39 -3.09 -3.35
N ILE A 13 1.15 -3.30 -3.78
CA ILE A 13 -0.01 -3.37 -2.91
C ILE A 13 -0.49 -4.82 -2.95
N ASP A 14 -0.05 -5.61 -1.98
CA ASP A 14 -0.30 -7.05 -1.93
C ASP A 14 -1.33 -7.37 -0.84
N GLY A 15 -2.60 -7.36 -1.25
CA GLY A 15 -3.71 -7.68 -0.38
C GLY A 15 -5.03 -7.15 -0.93
N ALA A 16 -6.13 -7.65 -0.35
CA ALA A 16 -7.43 -7.03 -0.61
C ALA A 16 -7.44 -5.61 -0.02
N ILE A 17 -8.04 -4.65 -0.73
CA ILE A 17 -8.18 -3.26 -0.28
C ILE A 17 -9.63 -3.03 0.13
N ASP A 18 -9.85 -2.31 1.23
CA ASP A 18 -11.16 -1.89 1.71
C ASP A 18 -11.88 -1.02 0.67
N THR A 19 -12.63 -1.68 -0.21
CA THR A 19 -13.33 -1.11 -1.34
C THR A 19 -14.69 -1.78 -1.49
N ALA A 20 -15.63 -1.09 -2.16
CA ALA A 20 -16.93 -1.67 -2.51
C ALA A 20 -16.78 -2.99 -3.29
N PHE A 21 -15.79 -3.07 -4.18
CA PHE A 21 -15.51 -4.28 -4.94
C PHE A 21 -15.18 -5.47 -4.03
N ILE A 22 -14.28 -5.31 -3.06
CA ILE A 22 -13.93 -6.37 -2.11
C ILE A 22 -15.10 -6.71 -1.19
N ARG A 23 -15.82 -5.70 -0.69
CA ARG A 23 -17.00 -5.88 0.14
C ARG A 23 -18.07 -6.73 -0.54
N ASP A 24 -18.38 -6.40 -1.80
CA ASP A 24 -19.54 -6.95 -2.48
C ASP A 24 -19.22 -8.30 -3.16
N ASN A 25 -17.97 -8.53 -3.60
CA ASN A 25 -17.56 -9.74 -4.32
C ASN A 25 -16.80 -10.75 -3.45
N PHE A 26 -16.20 -10.32 -2.34
CA PHE A 26 -15.39 -11.16 -1.45
C PHE A 26 -15.77 -10.95 0.03
N PRO A 27 -17.04 -11.14 0.41
CA PRO A 27 -17.53 -10.82 1.76
C PRO A 27 -16.77 -11.55 2.88
N SER A 28 -16.34 -12.79 2.65
CA SER A 28 -15.53 -13.55 3.62
C SER A 28 -14.16 -12.92 3.85
N ARG A 29 -13.54 -12.34 2.81
CA ARG A 29 -12.27 -11.61 2.95
C ARG A 29 -12.50 -10.25 3.60
N TYR A 30 -13.56 -9.55 3.21
CA TYR A 30 -13.94 -8.25 3.78
C TYR A 30 -14.26 -8.35 5.28
N ALA A 31 -14.81 -9.47 5.74
CA ALA A 31 -15.06 -9.72 7.17
C ALA A 31 -13.78 -9.68 8.02
N LEU A 32 -12.61 -9.93 7.43
CA LEU A 32 -11.31 -9.84 8.12
C LEU A 32 -10.83 -8.39 8.33
N LYS A 33 -11.57 -7.39 7.85
CA LYS A 33 -11.22 -5.97 7.99
C LYS A 33 -11.04 -5.56 9.44
N ASP A 34 -11.95 -6.00 10.32
CA ASP A 34 -11.93 -5.64 11.74
C ASP A 34 -10.79 -6.33 12.52
N GLU A 35 -10.08 -7.26 11.86
CA GLU A 35 -8.92 -7.99 12.37
C GLU A 35 -7.64 -7.63 11.58
N ASP A 36 -7.61 -6.49 10.88
CA ASP A 36 -6.46 -6.01 10.10
C ASP A 36 -6.03 -6.94 8.94
N GLY A 37 -6.97 -7.72 8.38
CA GLY A 37 -6.74 -8.71 7.32
C GLY A 37 -6.81 -8.19 5.88
N ILE A 38 -7.15 -6.91 5.71
CA ILE A 38 -7.19 -6.21 4.43
C ILE A 38 -6.58 -4.82 4.58
N LEU A 39 -6.16 -4.20 3.47
CA LEU A 39 -5.49 -2.91 3.44
C LEU A 39 -6.50 -1.75 3.49
N ASN A 40 -6.18 -0.73 4.29
CA ASN A 40 -6.92 0.51 4.34
C ASN A 40 -6.42 1.49 3.25
N PRO A 41 -7.30 2.01 2.37
CA PRO A 41 -6.92 2.94 1.31
C PRO A 41 -6.29 4.23 1.81
N GLU A 42 -6.67 4.75 2.98
CA GLU A 42 -6.07 5.96 3.55
C GLU A 42 -4.60 5.72 3.94
N HIS A 43 -4.27 4.53 4.45
CA HIS A 43 -2.89 4.18 4.78
C HIS A 43 -2.04 3.97 3.52
N ILE A 44 -2.63 3.46 2.44
CA ILE A 44 -1.96 3.39 1.12
C ILE A 44 -1.69 4.82 0.61
N ALA A 45 -2.66 5.72 0.70
CA ALA A 45 -2.49 7.11 0.27
C ALA A 45 -1.39 7.84 1.07
N GLU A 46 -1.36 7.63 2.39
CA GLU A 46 -0.29 8.15 3.25
C GLU A 46 1.09 7.62 2.84
N ALA A 47 1.21 6.35 2.47
CA ALA A 47 2.46 5.80 1.96
C ALA A 47 2.94 6.48 0.66
N TYR A 48 2.02 6.83 -0.25
CA TYR A 48 2.35 7.65 -1.42
C TYR A 48 2.80 9.07 -1.04
N TRP A 49 2.16 9.68 -0.04
CA TRP A 49 2.56 10.99 0.47
C TRP A 49 3.98 10.95 1.06
N GLN A 50 4.29 9.92 1.84
CA GLN A 50 5.62 9.70 2.40
C GLN A 50 6.66 9.54 1.31
N LEU A 51 6.40 8.73 0.26
CA LEU A 51 7.28 8.62 -0.91
C LEU A 51 7.53 9.98 -1.56
N HIS A 52 6.46 10.76 -1.79
CA HIS A 52 6.56 12.09 -2.39
C HIS A 52 7.45 13.05 -1.57
N ALA A 53 7.39 12.97 -0.24
CA ALA A 53 8.10 13.86 0.66
C ALA A 53 9.57 13.46 0.91
N GLN A 54 10.06 12.34 0.36
CA GLN A 54 11.42 11.87 0.62
C GLN A 54 12.49 12.83 0.10
N PRO A 55 13.54 13.10 0.90
CA PRO A 55 14.68 13.86 0.40
C PRO A 55 15.43 13.05 -0.67
N ARG A 56 16.02 13.76 -1.63
CA ARG A 56 16.66 13.16 -2.83
C ARG A 56 17.81 12.20 -2.54
N ASP A 57 18.39 12.26 -1.35
CA ASP A 57 19.48 11.40 -0.89
C ASP A 57 18.97 10.11 -0.22
N ALA A 58 17.65 9.93 -0.09
CA ALA A 58 17.01 8.76 0.51
C ALA A 58 15.72 8.34 -0.23
N TRP A 59 15.72 8.40 -1.56
CA TRP A 59 14.59 7.93 -2.38
C TRP A 59 14.45 6.40 -2.37
N THR A 60 13.28 5.94 -1.93
CA THR A 60 12.84 4.55 -2.04
C THR A 60 12.48 4.23 -3.48
N HIS A 61 13.00 3.12 -3.99
CA HIS A 61 12.63 2.62 -5.32
C HIS A 61 11.47 1.63 -5.26
N GLU A 62 11.38 0.80 -4.22
CA GLU A 62 10.32 -0.19 -4.05
C GLU A 62 9.80 -0.18 -2.62
N LEU A 63 8.48 -0.24 -2.47
CA LEU A 63 7.78 -0.27 -1.20
C LEU A 63 6.71 -1.36 -1.28
N ASP A 64 6.63 -2.21 -0.27
CA ASP A 64 5.65 -3.29 -0.21
C ASP A 64 4.64 -3.05 0.93
N LEU A 65 3.35 -3.03 0.59
CA LEU A 65 2.24 -2.81 1.50
C LEU A 65 1.37 -4.07 1.57
N ARG A 66 1.31 -4.69 2.75
CA ARG A 66 0.63 -5.97 2.98
C ARG A 66 -0.25 -5.92 4.24
N PRO A 67 -1.35 -6.67 4.31
CA PRO A 67 -2.13 -6.83 5.52
C PRO A 67 -1.31 -7.41 6.67
N TRP A 68 -1.65 -7.04 7.90
CA TRP A 68 -0.97 -7.50 9.11
C TRP A 68 -1.05 -9.02 9.30
N MET A 69 -2.17 -9.65 8.92
CA MET A 69 -2.42 -11.08 9.14
C MET A 69 -1.71 -12.03 8.15
N GLU A 70 -0.85 -11.53 7.26
CA GLU A 70 -0.11 -12.39 6.35
C GLU A 70 0.98 -13.20 7.06
N ASN A 71 1.10 -14.49 6.75
CA ASN A 71 2.14 -15.38 7.29
C ASN A 71 3.36 -15.47 6.35
N PHE A 72 4.55 -15.67 6.91
CA PHE A 72 5.85 -15.77 6.21
C PHE A 72 6.41 -17.20 6.21
#